data_AF-A0A7R9JSH2-F1
#
_entry.id   AF-A0A7R9JSH2-F1
#
_cell.length_a   1.000
_cell.length_b   1.000
_cell.length_c   1.000
_cell.angle_alpha   90.00
_cell.angle_beta   90.00
_cell.angle_gamma   90.00
#
_symmetry.space_group_name_H-M   'P 1'
#
loop_
_entity.id
_entity.type
_entity.pdbx_description
1 polymer ?
#
loop_
_entity_poly.entity_id
_entity_poly.type
_entity_poly.pdbx_seq_one_letter_code
_entity_poly.pdbx_strand_id
1 'polypeptide(L)'
;MEGEWKTTPSSPDRDSNLDLPVLGSRANTTSALANYATEAAEKIRVGRDYQALVPECIPVNDRRLDQVNDRALLVWSPTVDIPDFKLDEYISLAKEKYGYNGEQALGMLFWHKHDLERAISDLANFTPFPDEWSVEDKVLFEQAFQFHGKSFHRIRQMLPDKSIASLVKYYYSWKKTRSRTSLMDRQARKLAVHREEGSEGGSELGSNTDSDSDEKVSGMHYFNNLF
;
A
#
# COMPACT_ATOMS: atom_id res chain seq x y z
N MET A 1 -11.70 57.67 -18.15
CA MET A 1 -12.84 56.98 -18.80
C MET A 1 -13.48 56.15 -17.72
N GLU A 2 -14.46 56.76 -17.07
CA GLU A 2 -15.23 56.20 -15.96
C GLU A 2 -16.34 55.30 -16.52
N GLY A 3 -16.60 54.19 -15.84
CA GLY A 3 -17.75 53.32 -16.09
C GLY A 3 -18.63 53.29 -14.84
N GLU A 4 -19.64 54.17 -14.83
CA GLU A 4 -20.69 54.28 -13.82
C GLU A 4 -21.57 53.01 -13.77
N TRP A 5 -21.94 52.56 -12.56
CA TRP A 5 -23.16 51.77 -12.36
C TRP A 5 -24.02 52.46 -11.31
N LYS A 6 -25.21 52.90 -11.75
CA LYS A 6 -26.19 53.69 -11.01
C LYS A 6 -27.03 52.83 -10.05
N THR A 7 -27.50 53.48 -8.99
CA THR A 7 -28.36 52.99 -7.90
C THR A 7 -29.88 53.12 -8.17
N THR A 8 -30.62 52.04 -7.84
CA THR A 8 -31.97 51.86 -7.20
C THR A 8 -33.25 52.57 -7.75
N PRO A 9 -34.49 52.03 -7.51
CA PRO A 9 -35.18 52.23 -6.21
C PRO A 9 -36.10 51.09 -5.66
N SER A 10 -36.25 51.12 -4.33
CA SER A 10 -37.24 50.61 -3.35
C SER A 10 -38.45 49.68 -3.69
N SER A 11 -38.56 48.60 -2.88
CA SER A 11 -39.66 48.09 -2.00
C SER A 11 -41.15 48.09 -2.42
N PRO A 12 -41.99 47.11 -1.98
CA PRO A 12 -42.34 46.97 -0.56
C PRO A 12 -42.50 45.54 0.01
N ASP A 13 -42.52 45.49 1.34
CA ASP A 13 -42.83 44.35 2.19
C ASP A 13 -44.10 43.58 1.80
N ARG A 14 -44.04 42.25 1.92
CA ARG A 14 -45.20 41.40 2.25
C ARG A 14 -44.77 40.26 3.17
N ASP A 15 -45.13 40.41 4.43
CA ASP A 15 -45.43 39.29 5.32
C ASP A 15 -46.48 38.38 4.66
N SER A 16 -46.22 37.09 4.61
CA SER A 16 -47.29 36.08 4.63
C SER A 16 -46.75 34.71 5.05
N ASN A 17 -47.06 34.39 6.30
CA ASN A 17 -47.37 33.08 6.84
C ASN A 17 -46.30 31.98 6.82
N LEU A 18 -45.80 31.75 8.03
CA LEU A 18 -45.65 30.43 8.65
C LEU A 18 -46.68 29.42 8.14
N ASP A 19 -46.22 28.42 7.41
CA ASP A 19 -46.89 27.11 7.34
C ASP A 19 -45.90 26.04 7.80
N LEU A 20 -45.90 25.82 9.12
CA LEU A 20 -45.37 24.60 9.72
C LEU A 20 -46.32 23.45 9.36
N PRO A 21 -45.86 22.35 8.74
CA PRO A 21 -46.72 21.20 8.52
C PRO A 21 -47.08 20.58 9.87
N VAL A 22 -48.38 20.61 10.16
CA VAL A 22 -49.02 19.98 11.32
C VAL A 22 -48.62 18.51 11.39
N LEU A 23 -48.11 18.11 12.56
CA LEU A 23 -47.76 16.76 12.94
C LEU A 23 -48.94 15.80 12.75
N GLY A 24 -48.78 14.88 11.79
CA GLY A 24 -49.54 13.65 11.69
C GLY A 24 -48.60 12.48 11.43
N SER A 25 -48.64 11.49 12.33
CA SER A 25 -48.02 10.16 12.24
C SER A 25 -46.52 10.04 12.54
N ARG A 26 -46.26 9.32 13.64
CA ARG A 26 -44.99 9.17 14.34
C ARG A 26 -44.26 7.89 13.91
N ALA A 27 -43.92 7.79 12.63
CA ALA A 27 -43.02 6.76 12.10
C ALA A 27 -42.36 7.28 10.81
N ASN A 28 -41.02 7.19 10.73
CA ASN A 28 -40.13 7.48 9.58
C ASN A 28 -39.33 8.79 9.57
N THR A 29 -39.37 9.63 10.60
CA THR A 29 -38.52 10.83 10.63
C THR A 29 -37.02 10.51 10.75
N THR A 30 -36.68 9.43 11.47
CA THR A 30 -35.29 8.95 11.62
C THR A 30 -34.72 8.36 10.35
N SER A 31 -35.53 7.63 9.56
CA SER A 31 -35.09 7.08 8.27
C SER A 31 -34.99 8.14 7.18
N ALA A 32 -35.89 9.13 7.16
CA ALA A 32 -35.81 10.24 6.22
C ALA A 32 -34.60 11.15 6.49
N LEU A 33 -34.30 11.47 7.75
CA LEU A 33 -33.08 12.21 8.12
C LEU A 33 -31.80 11.40 7.87
N ALA A 34 -31.83 10.08 8.12
CA ALA A 34 -30.72 9.20 7.77
C ALA A 34 -30.51 9.11 6.25
N ASN A 35 -31.59 9.04 5.46
CA ASN A 35 -31.50 9.01 4.00
C ASN A 35 -31.01 10.34 3.44
N TYR A 36 -31.49 11.50 3.94
CA TYR A 36 -30.95 12.81 3.58
C TYR A 36 -29.48 12.98 3.98
N ALA A 37 -29.08 12.46 5.14
CA ALA A 37 -27.70 12.49 5.59
C ALA A 37 -26.79 11.57 4.75
N THR A 38 -27.33 10.44 4.28
CA THR A 38 -26.64 9.47 3.41
C THR A 38 -26.50 10.02 1.99
N GLU A 39 -27.57 10.59 1.42
CA GLU A 39 -27.57 11.25 0.11
C GLU A 39 -26.67 12.50 0.11
N ALA A 40 -26.63 13.25 1.22
CA ALA A 40 -25.69 14.34 1.43
C ALA A 40 -24.25 13.88 1.73
N ALA A 41 -24.03 12.61 2.09
CA ALA A 41 -22.69 12.02 2.25
C ALA A 41 -22.13 11.52 0.91
N GLU A 42 -22.99 11.08 0.00
CA GLU A 42 -22.61 10.66 -1.36
C GLU A 42 -22.38 11.84 -2.32
N LYS A 43 -22.89 13.03 -1.98
CA LYS A 43 -22.68 14.25 -2.75
C LYS A 43 -21.45 15.03 -2.27
N ILE A 44 -20.65 15.56 -3.20
CA ILE A 44 -19.52 16.45 -2.89
C ILE A 44 -20.03 17.64 -2.06
N ARG A 45 -19.48 17.78 -0.86
CA ARG A 45 -19.87 18.82 0.10
C ARG A 45 -19.08 20.10 -0.16
N VAL A 46 -19.76 21.23 -0.11
CA VAL A 46 -19.16 22.56 -0.32
C VAL A 46 -19.47 23.43 0.89
N GLY A 47 -18.45 24.04 1.48
CA GLY A 47 -18.55 24.91 2.65
C GLY A 47 -17.22 25.02 3.40
N ARG A 48 -17.13 26.01 4.29
CA ARG A 48 -15.91 26.29 5.08
C ARG A 48 -15.36 25.10 5.85
N ASP A 49 -16.23 24.16 6.22
CA ASP A 49 -15.87 22.92 6.93
C ASP A 49 -15.37 21.80 6.00
N TYR A 50 -15.47 21.99 4.68
CA TYR A 50 -15.15 20.99 3.66
C TYR A 50 -14.02 21.42 2.71
N GLN A 51 -13.85 22.73 2.47
CA GLN A 51 -12.72 23.23 1.68
C GLN A 51 -11.46 23.45 2.51
N ALA A 52 -10.31 23.18 1.89
CA ALA A 52 -9.03 23.61 2.43
C ALA A 52 -8.88 25.14 2.34
N LEU A 53 -8.25 25.73 3.36
CA LEU A 53 -7.77 27.11 3.28
C LEU A 53 -6.55 27.14 2.37
N VAL A 54 -6.65 27.80 1.22
CA VAL A 54 -5.54 27.95 0.28
C VAL A 54 -4.58 29.02 0.82
N PRO A 55 -3.33 28.67 1.16
CA PRO A 55 -2.35 29.66 1.61
C PRO A 55 -2.02 30.66 0.49
N GLU A 56 -1.67 31.88 0.89
CA GLU A 56 -1.19 32.89 -0.06
C GLU A 56 0.13 32.46 -0.71
N CYS A 57 0.33 32.85 -1.96
CA CYS A 57 1.54 32.54 -2.70
C CYS A 57 2.71 33.36 -2.15
N ILE A 58 3.73 32.67 -1.62
CA ILE A 58 4.95 33.31 -1.12
C ILE A 58 5.93 33.52 -2.30
N PRO A 59 6.31 34.78 -2.62
CA PRO A 59 7.32 35.09 -3.63
C PRO A 59 8.64 34.41 -3.34
N VAL A 60 9.43 34.07 -4.38
CA VAL A 60 10.67 33.30 -4.24
C VAL A 60 11.66 33.94 -3.25
N ASN A 61 11.78 35.27 -3.26
CA ASN A 61 12.68 36.01 -2.37
C ASN A 61 12.25 35.96 -0.89
N ASP A 62 10.97 35.70 -0.63
CA ASP A 62 10.40 35.65 0.72
C ASP A 62 10.29 34.22 1.25
N ARG A 63 10.60 33.21 0.44
CA ARG A 63 10.62 31.80 0.88
C ARG A 63 11.74 31.59 1.89
N ARG A 64 11.38 31.20 3.11
CA ARG A 64 12.31 30.83 4.19
C ARG A 64 12.43 29.31 4.28
N LEU A 65 13.08 28.71 3.28
CA LEU A 65 13.26 27.24 3.20
C LEU A 65 14.06 26.70 4.40
N ASP A 66 14.95 27.52 4.95
CA ASP A 66 15.74 27.29 6.17
C ASP A 66 14.90 27.14 7.44
N GLN A 67 13.69 27.70 7.46
CA GLN A 67 12.76 27.65 8.60
C GLN A 67 11.74 26.53 8.48
N VAL A 68 11.70 25.82 7.35
CA VAL A 68 10.84 24.66 7.18
C VAL A 68 11.47 23.51 7.96
N ASN A 69 10.72 22.92 8.89
CA ASN A 69 11.16 21.70 9.57
C ASN A 69 11.59 20.68 8.52
N ASP A 70 12.83 20.21 8.62
CA ASP A 70 13.29 19.12 7.78
C ASP A 70 12.54 17.85 8.20
N ARG A 71 11.53 17.49 7.40
CA ARG A 71 10.73 16.27 7.58
C ARG A 71 11.31 15.12 6.77
N ALA A 72 12.42 15.34 6.06
CA ALA A 72 13.06 14.35 5.23
C ALA A 72 14.45 14.02 5.77
N LEU A 73 14.89 12.79 5.52
CA LEU A 73 16.27 12.36 5.74
C LEU A 73 16.81 11.92 4.38
N LEU A 74 17.89 12.55 3.93
CA LEU A 74 18.57 12.12 2.71
C LEU A 74 19.24 10.77 2.97
N VAL A 75 18.75 9.72 2.30
CA VAL A 75 19.27 8.34 2.45
C VAL A 75 20.15 7.89 1.31
N TRP A 76 20.12 8.58 0.17
CA TRP A 76 20.94 8.29 -1.01
C TRP A 76 21.04 9.51 -1.92
N SER A 77 22.19 9.68 -2.56
CA SER A 77 22.36 10.57 -3.71
C SER A 77 23.18 9.87 -4.80
N PRO A 78 22.87 10.09 -6.09
CA PRO A 78 23.69 9.56 -7.17
C PRO A 78 25.12 10.11 -7.14
N THR A 79 26.08 9.30 -7.60
CA THR A 79 27.48 9.71 -7.80
C THR A 79 27.94 9.31 -9.19
N VAL A 80 28.89 10.06 -9.75
CA VAL A 80 29.57 9.74 -11.01
C VAL A 80 30.95 9.11 -10.77
N ASP A 81 31.42 9.09 -9.51
CA ASP A 81 32.77 8.65 -9.15
C ASP A 81 32.90 7.13 -9.17
N ILE A 82 31.78 6.43 -9.04
CA ILE A 82 31.71 4.97 -9.07
C ILE A 82 31.08 4.52 -10.38
N PRO A 83 31.79 3.74 -11.21
CA PRO A 83 31.17 3.12 -12.38
C PRO A 83 30.18 2.03 -11.95
N ASP A 84 29.06 1.90 -12.67
CA ASP A 84 27.94 1.00 -12.34
C ASP A 84 28.39 -0.44 -12.04
N PHE A 85 29.34 -0.97 -12.81
CA PHE A 85 29.82 -2.35 -12.61
C PHE A 85 30.46 -2.57 -11.22
N LYS A 86 31.20 -1.58 -10.68
CA LYS A 86 31.80 -1.66 -9.35
C LYS A 86 30.74 -1.51 -8.26
N LEU A 87 29.72 -0.68 -8.51
CA LEU A 87 28.60 -0.54 -7.62
C LEU A 87 27.80 -1.84 -7.52
N ASP A 88 27.55 -2.50 -8.65
CA ASP A 88 26.88 -3.80 -8.70
C ASP A 88 27.68 -4.90 -8.00
N GLU A 89 29.01 -4.92 -8.18
CA GLU A 89 29.90 -5.85 -7.47
C GLU A 89 29.81 -5.63 -5.95
N TYR A 90 29.85 -4.38 -5.49
CA TYR A 90 29.68 -4.03 -4.08
C TYR A 90 28.32 -4.48 -3.52
N ILE A 91 27.23 -4.19 -4.23
CA ILE A 91 25.88 -4.59 -3.81
C ILE A 91 25.76 -6.12 -3.75
N SER A 92 26.34 -6.83 -4.71
CA SER A 92 26.34 -8.29 -4.75
C SER A 92 27.13 -8.86 -3.56
N LEU A 93 28.33 -8.32 -3.29
CA LEU A 93 29.14 -8.69 -2.13
C LEU A 93 28.39 -8.48 -0.81
N ALA A 94 27.75 -7.32 -0.64
CA ALA A 94 26.98 -7.00 0.57
C ALA A 94 25.79 -7.95 0.77
N LYS A 95 25.08 -8.30 -0.31
CA LYS A 95 23.94 -9.24 -0.29
C LYS A 95 24.37 -10.66 0.03
N GLU A 96 25.33 -11.19 -0.72
CA GLU A 96 25.68 -12.61 -0.67
C GLU A 96 26.50 -12.98 0.57
N LYS A 97 27.45 -12.11 0.95
CA LYS A 97 28.37 -12.40 2.05
C LYS A 97 27.86 -11.92 3.40
N TYR A 98 27.09 -10.83 3.41
CA TYR A 98 26.66 -10.16 4.65
C TYR A 98 25.13 -10.05 4.80
N GLY A 99 24.34 -10.54 3.84
CA GLY A 99 22.88 -10.57 3.97
C GLY A 99 22.18 -9.21 3.90
N TYR A 100 22.86 -8.16 3.44
CA TYR A 100 22.25 -6.83 3.29
C TYR A 100 21.19 -6.84 2.19
N ASN A 101 20.14 -6.04 2.35
CA ASN A 101 19.27 -5.70 1.23
C ASN A 101 19.94 -4.62 0.35
N GLY A 102 19.45 -4.44 -0.89
CA GLY A 102 20.05 -3.47 -1.82
C GLY A 102 20.01 -2.02 -1.31
N GLU A 103 18.94 -1.62 -0.63
CA GLU A 103 18.77 -0.28 -0.06
C GLU A 103 19.71 -0.04 1.13
N GLN A 104 19.92 -1.05 1.98
CA GLN A 104 20.87 -1.00 3.09
C GLN A 104 22.30 -0.87 2.58
N ALA A 105 22.67 -1.63 1.54
CA ALA A 105 23.99 -1.52 0.92
C ALA A 105 24.22 -0.10 0.36
N LEU A 106 23.25 0.44 -0.38
CA LEU A 106 23.32 1.82 -0.90
C LEU A 106 23.37 2.85 0.23
N GLY A 107 22.53 2.71 1.26
CA GLY A 107 22.56 3.59 2.43
C GLY A 107 23.91 3.56 3.14
N MET A 108 24.52 2.39 3.25
CA MET A 108 25.85 2.25 3.85
C MET A 108 26.93 2.92 2.99
N LEU A 109 26.89 2.73 1.68
CA LEU A 109 27.79 3.39 0.76
C LEU A 109 27.66 4.92 0.82
N PHE A 110 26.43 5.44 0.88
CA PHE A 110 26.18 6.87 1.00
C PHE A 110 26.67 7.44 2.34
N TRP A 111 26.52 6.69 3.44
CA TRP A 111 27.08 7.06 4.74
C TRP A 111 28.60 7.25 4.70
N HIS A 112 29.29 6.41 3.91
CA HIS A 112 30.73 6.54 3.65
C HIS A 112 31.08 7.53 2.53
N LYS A 113 30.16 8.39 2.11
CA LYS A 113 30.35 9.39 1.04
C LYS A 113 30.82 8.75 -0.27
N HIS A 114 30.25 7.60 -0.61
CA HIS A 114 30.57 6.84 -1.81
C HIS A 114 32.00 6.28 -1.85
N ASP A 115 32.65 6.14 -0.69
CA ASP A 115 33.92 5.41 -0.57
C ASP A 115 33.66 3.91 -0.43
N LEU A 116 33.90 3.16 -1.52
CA LEU A 116 33.69 1.72 -1.57
C LEU A 116 34.54 0.94 -0.57
N GLU A 117 35.80 1.33 -0.37
CA GLU A 117 36.74 0.56 0.45
C GLU A 117 36.35 0.65 1.94
N ARG A 118 36.00 1.86 2.37
CA ARG A 118 35.46 2.09 3.72
C ARG A 118 34.13 1.37 3.91
N ALA A 119 33.22 1.51 2.95
CA ALA A 119 31.92 0.85 3.03
C ALA A 119 32.03 -0.67 3.13
N ILE A 120 32.93 -1.30 2.35
CA ILE A 120 33.17 -2.75 2.39
C ILE A 120 33.73 -3.20 3.73
N SER A 121 34.69 -2.45 4.28
CA SER A 121 35.33 -2.77 5.55
C SER A 121 34.33 -2.75 6.72
N ASP A 122 33.34 -1.87 6.67
CA ASP A 122 32.31 -1.74 7.70
C ASP A 122 31.08 -2.65 7.51
N LEU A 123 30.95 -3.35 6.37
CA LEU A 123 29.84 -4.30 6.14
C LEU A 123 29.72 -5.34 7.26
N ALA A 124 30.85 -5.88 7.72
CA ALA A 124 30.87 -6.88 8.79
C ALA A 124 30.38 -6.31 10.13
N ASN A 125 30.74 -5.05 10.41
CA ASN A 125 30.46 -4.38 11.68
C ASN A 125 28.98 -4.03 11.84
N PHE A 126 28.27 -3.78 10.73
CA PHE A 126 26.86 -3.41 10.72
C PHE A 126 25.94 -4.50 10.13
N THR A 127 26.43 -5.75 10.06
CA THR A 127 25.68 -6.89 9.50
C THR A 127 24.28 -6.94 10.11
N PRO A 128 23.20 -6.74 9.31
CA PRO A 128 21.86 -6.70 9.85
C PRO A 128 21.51 -8.07 10.43
N PHE A 129 20.91 -8.08 11.61
CA PHE A 129 20.34 -9.30 12.16
C PHE A 129 19.28 -9.83 11.19
N PRO A 130 19.36 -11.09 10.75
CA PRO A 130 18.35 -11.65 9.87
C PRO A 130 16.99 -11.56 10.54
N ASP A 131 15.92 -11.30 9.77
CA ASP A 131 14.54 -11.35 10.27
C ASP A 131 14.30 -12.78 10.82
N GLU A 132 14.36 -12.95 12.14
CA GLU A 132 14.26 -14.25 12.81
C GLU A 132 12.82 -14.79 12.72
N TRP A 133 12.59 -15.58 11.67
CA TRP A 133 11.47 -16.49 11.53
C TRP A 133 12.00 -17.91 11.65
N SER A 134 11.70 -18.56 12.77
CA SER A 134 12.05 -19.96 12.97
C SER A 134 11.27 -20.85 11.99
N VAL A 135 11.69 -22.11 11.84
CA VAL A 135 10.96 -23.05 10.98
C VAL A 135 9.56 -23.29 11.56
N GLU A 136 9.47 -23.34 12.89
CA GLU A 136 8.24 -23.48 13.65
C GLU A 136 7.28 -22.30 13.41
N ASP A 137 7.79 -21.07 13.45
CA ASP A 137 7.00 -19.85 13.20
C ASP A 137 6.40 -19.86 11.78
N LYS A 138 7.16 -20.33 10.79
CA LYS A 138 6.71 -20.41 9.39
C LYS A 138 5.59 -21.44 9.24
N VAL A 139 5.74 -22.62 9.85
CA VAL A 139 4.70 -23.66 9.84
C VAL A 139 3.44 -23.17 10.55
N LEU A 140 3.57 -22.55 11.72
CA LEU A 140 2.44 -21.97 12.45
C LEU A 140 1.74 -20.88 11.64
N PHE A 141 2.49 -20.03 10.93
CA PHE A 141 1.91 -19.03 10.04
C PHE A 141 1.12 -19.66 8.90
N GLU A 142 1.66 -20.68 8.23
CA GLU A 142 0.98 -21.37 7.13
C GLU A 142 -0.32 -22.03 7.58
N GLN A 143 -0.30 -22.72 8.72
CA GLN A 143 -1.48 -23.32 9.32
C GLN A 143 -2.51 -22.24 9.69
N ALA A 144 -2.10 -21.20 10.42
CA ALA A 144 -2.97 -20.11 10.82
C ALA A 144 -3.61 -19.42 9.60
N PHE A 145 -2.84 -19.20 8.54
CA PHE A 145 -3.32 -18.60 7.30
C PHE A 145 -4.30 -19.53 6.57
N GLN A 146 -4.11 -20.84 6.60
CA GLN A 146 -5.04 -21.80 6.01
C GLN A 146 -6.42 -21.75 6.67
N PHE A 147 -6.49 -21.63 8.00
CA PHE A 147 -7.76 -21.58 8.74
C PHE A 147 -8.40 -20.18 8.77
N HIS A 148 -7.59 -19.12 8.81
CA HIS A 148 -8.05 -17.76 9.10
C HIS A 148 -7.86 -16.76 7.96
N GLY A 149 -7.23 -17.18 6.86
CA GLY A 149 -6.97 -16.33 5.70
C GLY A 149 -6.18 -15.08 6.06
N LYS A 150 -6.58 -13.92 5.54
CA LYS A 150 -5.89 -12.62 5.76
C LYS A 150 -6.26 -11.96 7.10
N SER A 151 -6.90 -12.68 8.02
CA SER A 151 -7.18 -12.16 9.36
C SER A 151 -5.93 -12.18 10.23
N PHE A 152 -5.03 -11.19 10.05
CA PHE A 152 -3.76 -11.12 10.78
C PHE A 152 -3.92 -11.00 12.29
N HIS A 153 -5.00 -10.37 12.75
CA HIS A 153 -5.35 -10.32 14.18
C HIS A 153 -5.65 -11.73 14.73
N ARG A 154 -6.28 -12.59 13.92
CA ARG A 154 -6.55 -13.97 14.30
C ARG A 154 -5.30 -14.84 14.20
N ILE A 155 -4.47 -14.66 13.16
CA ILE A 155 -3.18 -15.35 13.01
C ILE A 155 -2.27 -15.05 14.20
N ARG A 156 -2.22 -13.80 14.67
CA ARG A 156 -1.42 -13.40 15.85
C ARG A 156 -1.78 -14.19 17.12
N GLN A 157 -3.01 -14.71 17.25
CA GLN A 157 -3.36 -15.54 18.40
C GLN A 157 -2.55 -16.86 18.45
N MET A 158 -2.10 -17.35 17.30
CA MET A 158 -1.19 -18.51 17.21
C MET A 158 0.29 -18.11 17.23
N LEU A 159 0.60 -16.84 16.99
CA LEU A 159 1.95 -16.26 16.94
C LEU A 159 2.00 -14.98 17.79
N PRO A 160 1.85 -15.07 19.13
CA PRO A 160 1.67 -13.91 20.00
C PRO A 160 2.88 -12.97 19.99
N ASP A 161 4.08 -13.54 19.80
CA ASP A 161 5.37 -12.83 19.81
C ASP A 161 5.68 -12.11 18.49
N LYS A 162 4.90 -12.36 17.43
CA LYS A 162 5.03 -11.64 16.17
C LYS A 162 4.03 -10.47 16.12
N SER A 163 4.55 -9.27 15.89
CA SER A 163 3.71 -8.09 15.69
C SER A 163 2.91 -8.22 14.39
N ILE A 164 1.76 -7.52 14.30
CA ILE A 164 0.95 -7.49 13.07
C ILE A 164 1.77 -7.03 11.87
N ALA A 165 2.63 -6.03 12.04
CA ALA A 165 3.53 -5.55 10.98
C ALA A 165 4.49 -6.65 10.50
N SER A 166 5.06 -7.44 11.42
CA SER A 166 5.94 -8.57 11.07
C SER A 166 5.18 -9.67 10.32
N LEU A 167 3.97 -10.03 10.77
CA LEU A 167 3.12 -11.00 10.08
C LEU A 167 2.77 -10.57 8.66
N VAL A 168 2.42 -9.28 8.48
CA VAL A 168 2.12 -8.71 7.17
C VAL A 168 3.37 -8.70 6.29
N LYS A 169 4.52 -8.26 6.81
CA LYS A 169 5.80 -8.29 6.08
C LYS A 169 6.10 -9.71 5.59
N TYR A 170 6.01 -10.70 6.49
CA TYR A 170 6.26 -12.10 6.17
C TYR A 170 5.30 -12.64 5.10
N TYR A 171 4.00 -12.32 5.19
CA TYR A 171 3.00 -12.71 4.18
C TYR A 171 3.41 -12.28 2.76
N TYR A 172 3.85 -11.03 2.58
CA TYR A 172 4.27 -10.53 1.27
C TYR A 172 5.56 -11.18 0.77
N SER A 173 6.48 -11.55 1.66
CA SER A 173 7.68 -12.31 1.31
C SER A 173 7.35 -13.76 0.91
N TRP A 174 6.54 -14.45 1.72
CA TRP A 174 6.15 -15.85 1.51
C TRP A 174 5.23 -16.07 0.30
N LYS A 175 4.26 -15.17 0.05
CA LYS A 175 3.33 -15.35 -1.09
C LYS A 175 4.04 -15.28 -2.45
N LYS A 176 5.14 -14.51 -2.54
CA LYS A 176 5.96 -14.37 -3.76
C LYS A 176 6.66 -15.67 -4.15
N THR A 177 7.01 -16.51 -3.17
CA THR A 177 7.59 -17.84 -3.42
C THR A 177 6.52 -18.91 -3.60
N ARG A 178 5.34 -18.74 -3.00
CA ARG A 178 4.20 -19.66 -3.13
C ARG A 178 3.58 -19.71 -4.53
N SER A 179 3.53 -18.61 -5.28
CA SER A 179 2.98 -18.62 -6.66
C SER A 179 3.92 -19.24 -7.69
N ARG A 180 5.18 -19.55 -7.32
CA ARG A 180 6.18 -20.16 -8.19
C ARG A 180 6.19 -21.69 -8.12
N THR A 181 5.23 -22.32 -7.43
CA THR A 181 5.06 -23.79 -7.44
C THR A 181 4.93 -24.27 -8.88
N SER A 182 5.94 -25.01 -9.32
CA SER A 182 6.19 -25.34 -10.73
C SER A 182 5.11 -26.26 -11.34
N LEU A 183 5.12 -26.37 -12.68
CA LEU A 183 4.26 -27.29 -13.44
C LEU A 183 4.32 -28.76 -12.96
N MET A 184 5.38 -29.15 -12.22
CA MET A 184 5.52 -30.48 -11.64
C MET A 184 4.51 -30.75 -10.51
N ASP A 185 4.17 -29.73 -9.69
CA ASP A 185 3.11 -29.86 -8.66
C ASP A 185 1.73 -30.07 -9.28
N ARG A 186 1.54 -29.58 -10.52
CA ARG A 186 0.30 -29.77 -11.29
C ARG A 186 0.20 -31.20 -11.84
N GLN A 187 1.32 -31.81 -12.23
CA GLN A 187 1.37 -33.21 -12.67
C GLN A 187 1.23 -34.19 -11.49
N ALA A 188 1.82 -33.88 -10.33
CA ALA A 188 1.69 -34.69 -9.12
C ALA A 188 0.21 -34.81 -8.66
N ARG A 189 -0.56 -33.72 -8.71
CA ARG A 189 -2.01 -33.76 -8.45
C ARG A 189 -2.77 -34.54 -9.52
N LYS A 190 -2.38 -34.46 -10.80
CA LYS A 190 -3.03 -35.22 -11.88
C LYS A 190 -2.77 -36.74 -11.77
N LEU A 191 -1.58 -37.14 -11.34
CA LEU A 191 -1.24 -38.53 -11.08
C LEU A 191 -1.89 -39.08 -9.80
N ALA A 192 -2.09 -38.23 -8.77
CA ALA A 192 -2.83 -38.61 -7.57
C ALA A 192 -4.33 -38.84 -7.87
N VAL A 193 -4.93 -38.00 -8.72
CA VAL A 193 -6.34 -38.17 -9.16
C VAL A 193 -6.52 -39.45 -9.97
N HIS A 194 -5.57 -39.83 -10.84
CA HIS A 194 -5.65 -41.06 -11.64
C HIS A 194 -5.41 -42.35 -10.83
N ARG A 195 -4.91 -42.25 -9.59
CA ARG A 195 -4.74 -43.39 -8.67
C ARG A 195 -6.01 -43.67 -7.86
N GLU A 196 -6.89 -42.68 -7.71
CA GLU A 196 -8.17 -42.80 -6.98
C GLU A 196 -9.32 -43.31 -7.89
N GLU A 197 -9.21 -43.20 -9.22
CA GLU A 197 -10.22 -43.75 -10.16
C GLU A 197 -10.22 -45.30 -10.27
N GLY A 198 -9.39 -46.00 -9.50
CA GLY A 198 -9.30 -47.46 -9.47
C GLY A 198 -10.20 -48.17 -8.44
N SER A 199 -11.06 -47.47 -7.71
CA SER A 199 -11.97 -48.10 -6.74
C SER A 199 -13.37 -47.48 -6.83
N GLU A 200 -14.29 -48.23 -7.45
CA GLU A 200 -15.71 -47.88 -7.49
C GLU A 200 -16.29 -47.79 -6.08
N GLY A 201 -16.97 -46.67 -5.77
CA GLY A 201 -17.67 -46.53 -4.49
C GLY A 201 -18.23 -45.15 -4.18
N GLY A 202 -19.12 -44.62 -5.03
CA GLY A 202 -20.29 -43.83 -4.62
C GLY A 202 -20.12 -42.49 -3.87
N SER A 203 -20.52 -41.41 -4.55
CA SER A 203 -21.46 -40.35 -4.10
C SER A 203 -21.03 -38.93 -4.49
N GLU A 204 -22.04 -38.22 -4.99
CA GLU A 204 -22.04 -36.89 -5.57
C GLU A 204 -21.71 -35.80 -4.55
N LEU A 205 -20.97 -34.77 -4.98
CA LEU A 205 -21.26 -33.34 -4.81
C LEU A 205 -20.03 -32.53 -5.23
N GLY A 206 -20.01 -32.12 -6.50
CA GLY A 206 -19.12 -31.08 -6.98
C GLY A 206 -19.72 -29.69 -6.76
N SER A 207 -18.91 -28.74 -6.28
CA SER A 207 -18.93 -27.36 -6.78
C SER A 207 -17.73 -26.59 -6.20
N ASN A 208 -16.66 -26.44 -6.99
CA ASN A 208 -15.69 -25.37 -6.81
C ASN A 208 -15.80 -24.45 -8.02
N THR A 209 -16.44 -23.30 -7.82
CA THR A 209 -16.51 -22.22 -8.79
C THR A 209 -15.25 -21.37 -8.71
N ASP A 210 -14.22 -21.76 -9.46
CA ASP A 210 -13.07 -20.89 -9.71
C ASP A 210 -13.36 -20.02 -10.94
N SER A 211 -13.87 -18.81 -10.73
CA SER A 211 -13.91 -17.76 -11.75
C SER A 211 -12.70 -16.85 -11.55
N ASP A 212 -11.62 -17.13 -12.28
CA ASP A 212 -10.42 -16.29 -12.35
C ASP A 212 -10.43 -15.55 -13.69
N SER A 213 -10.79 -14.27 -13.64
CA SER A 213 -10.77 -13.36 -14.80
C SER A 213 -9.60 -12.40 -14.63
N ASP A 214 -8.41 -12.80 -15.06
CA ASP A 214 -7.25 -11.90 -15.15
C ASP A 214 -7.02 -11.49 -16.61
N GLU A 215 -7.48 -10.28 -16.91
CA GLU A 215 -7.29 -9.55 -18.15
C GLU A 215 -5.84 -9.06 -18.24
N LYS A 216 -5.10 -9.58 -19.22
CA LYS A 216 -3.72 -9.15 -19.51
C LYS A 216 -3.74 -7.78 -20.21
N VAL A 217 -3.22 -6.75 -19.55
CA VAL A 217 -2.66 -5.59 -20.25
C VAL A 217 -1.14 -5.69 -20.18
N SER A 218 -0.56 -6.20 -21.28
CA SER A 218 0.87 -6.11 -21.57
C SER A 218 1.27 -4.66 -21.79
N GLY A 219 2.13 -4.13 -20.92
CA GLY A 219 2.89 -2.90 -21.15
C GLY A 219 4.38 -3.21 -21.22
N MET A 220 4.83 -3.86 -22.29
CA MET A 220 6.24 -3.83 -22.68
C MET A 220 6.52 -2.46 -23.31
N HIS A 221 7.33 -1.63 -22.65
CA HIS A 221 8.07 -0.60 -23.35
C HIS A 221 9.57 -0.82 -23.16
N TYR A 222 10.15 -1.22 -24.28
CA TYR A 222 11.56 -1.42 -24.53
C TYR A 222 12.34 -0.12 -24.27
N PHE A 223 13.45 -0.26 -23.55
CA PHE A 223 14.58 0.65 -23.67
C PHE A 223 15.01 0.71 -25.13
N ASN A 224 15.01 1.91 -25.71
CA ASN A 224 15.80 2.22 -26.89
C ASN A 224 16.72 3.40 -26.53
N ASN A 225 18.02 3.10 -26.50
CA ASN A 225 19.08 4.09 -26.71
C ASN A 225 19.04 4.55 -28.17
N LEU A 226 18.99 5.86 -28.43
CA LEU A 226 19.97 6.55 -29.30
C LEU A 226 19.77 8.08 -29.31
N PHE A 227 20.90 8.78 -29.18
CA PHE A 227 21.18 10.23 -29.20
C PHE A 227 20.88 11.04 -27.94
#